data_AF-A0A6M3LJS2-F1
#
_entry.id   AF-A0A6M3LJS2-F1
#
_cell.length_a   1.000
_cell.length_b   1.000
_cell.length_c   1.000
_cell.angle_alpha   90.00
_cell.angle_beta   90.00
_cell.angle_gamma   90.00
#
_symmetry.space_group_name_H-M   'P 1'
#
loop_
_entity.id
_entity.type
_entity.pdbx_description
1 polymer ?
#
loop_
_entity_poly.entity_id
_entity_poly.type
_entity_poly.pdbx_seq_one_letter_code
_entity_poly.pdbx_strand_id
1 'polypeptide(L)' 'MREIKFRAWNKITRRMITDHLSWGLELNFGFSNLTSNWIMMQSTGLLDKQGKEVFEGD' A
#
# COMPACT_ATOMS: atom_id res chain seq x y z
N MET A 1 -13.95 15.32 8.05
CA MET A 1 -13.62 13.88 8.08
C MET A 1 -12.46 13.69 7.11
N ARG A 2 -11.35 13.05 7.54
CA ARG A 2 -10.19 12.84 6.65
C ARG A 2 -10.35 11.57 5.83
N GLU A 3 -9.79 11.55 4.64
CA GLU A 3 -9.77 10.36 3.78
C GLU A 3 -8.80 9.32 4.35
N ILE A 4 -9.17 8.03 4.29
CA ILE A 4 -8.33 6.92 4.76
C ILE A 4 -7.88 6.12 3.55
N LYS A 5 -6.57 6.13 3.27
CA LYS A 5 -5.95 5.44 2.14
C LYS A 5 -4.76 4.60 2.60
N PHE A 6 -4.51 3.53 1.86
CA PHE A 6 -3.39 2.62 2.08
C PHE A 6 -2.70 2.29 0.76
N ARG A 7 -1.40 2.02 0.85
CA ARG A 7 -0.61 1.34 -0.17
C ARG A 7 0.14 0.19 0.49
N ALA A 8 0.58 -0.79 -0.29
CA ALA A 8 1.37 -1.90 0.24
C ALA A 8 2.56 -2.25 -0.64
N TRP A 9 3.69 -2.52 0.00
CA TRP A 9 4.86 -3.08 -0.66
C TRP A 9 4.81 -4.60 -0.58
N ASN A 10 4.80 -5.26 -1.74
CA ASN A 10 4.99 -6.69 -1.85
C ASN A 10 6.50 -7.00 -1.84
N LYS A 11 7.00 -7.66 -0.80
CA LYS A 11 8.42 -8.04 -0.66
C LYS A 11 8.86 -9.10 -1.67
N ILE A 12 7.93 -9.92 -2.17
CA ILE A 12 8.20 -10.99 -3.12
C ILE A 12 8.33 -10.42 -4.53
N THR A 13 7.31 -9.69 -5.00
CA THR A 13 7.31 -9.12 -6.35
C THR A 13 8.12 -7.83 -6.45
N ARG A 14 8.49 -7.23 -5.30
CA ARG A 14 9.17 -5.94 -5.17
C ARG A 14 8.41 -4.82 -5.88
N ARG A 15 7.10 -4.73 -5.60
CA ARG A 15 6.20 -3.77 -6.21
C ARG A 15 5.35 -3.05 -5.18
N MET A 16 5.01 -1.81 -5.52
CA MET A 16 4.06 -0.99 -4.79
C MET A 16 2.66 -1.24 -5.35
N ILE A 17 1.71 -1.53 -4.48
CA ILE A 17 0.30 -1.68 -4.82
C ILE A 17 -0.48 -0.53 -4.21
N THR A 18 -1.22 0.16 -5.06
CA THR A 18 -2.02 1.35 -4.71
C THR A 18 -3.49 1.19 -5.08
N ASP A 19 -3.83 0.27 -5.99
CA ASP A 19 -5.20 0.10 -6.50
C ASP A 19 -5.90 -1.13 -5.93
N HIS A 20 -7.18 -0.97 -5.56
CA HIS A 20 -7.98 -1.99 -4.88
C HIS A 20 -8.13 -3.32 -5.65
N LEU A 21 -8.03 -3.29 -6.98
CA LEU A 21 -8.14 -4.49 -7.82
C LEU A 21 -6.91 -5.38 -7.65
N SER A 22 -5.72 -4.79 -7.68
CA SER A 22 -4.45 -5.47 -7.39
C SER A 22 -4.40 -6.02 -5.96
N TRP A 23 -4.96 -5.30 -4.98
CA TRP A 23 -5.12 -5.83 -3.62
C TRP A 23 -5.98 -7.11 -3.61
N GLY A 24 -7.16 -7.07 -4.25
CA GLY A 24 -8.07 -8.21 -4.29
C GLY A 24 -7.49 -9.43 -5.01
N LEU A 25 -6.72 -9.21 -6.08
CA LEU A 25 -6.12 -10.29 -6.86
C LEU A 25 -4.92 -10.92 -6.13
N GLU A 26 -3.99 -10.11 -5.61
CA GLU A 26 -2.79 -10.63 -4.94
C GLU A 26 -3.08 -11.24 -3.56
N LEU A 27 -4.15 -10.82 -2.88
CA LEU A 27 -4.60 -11.43 -1.63
C LEU A 27 -5.38 -12.75 -1.86
N ASN A 28 -6.16 -12.88 -2.94
CA ASN A 28 -6.95 -14.10 -3.22
C ASN A 28 -6.12 -15.23 -3.85
N PHE A 29 -5.11 -14.93 -4.66
CA PHE A 29 -4.38 -15.94 -5.44
C PHE A 29 -3.25 -16.67 -4.68
N GLY A 30 -3.29 -16.70 -3.34
CA GLY A 30 -2.55 -17.73 -2.59
C GLY A 30 -1.17 -17.34 -2.08
N PHE A 31 -1.06 -16.23 -1.35
CA PHE A 31 0.04 -16.03 -0.42
C PHE A 31 -0.46 -16.17 1.02
N SER A 32 -0.54 -17.40 1.50
CA SER A 32 -0.94 -17.81 2.85
C SER A 32 -0.01 -17.34 3.99
N ASN A 33 0.72 -16.24 3.81
CA ASN A 33 1.51 -15.52 4.80
C ASN A 33 1.28 -14.00 4.65
N LEU A 34 0.01 -13.60 4.74
CA LEU A 34 -0.50 -12.24 4.50
C LEU A 34 0.20 -11.14 5.33
N THR A 35 0.82 -11.48 6.47
CA THR A 35 1.47 -10.51 7.35
C THR A 35 2.99 -10.40 7.15
N SER A 36 3.65 -11.42 6.60
CA SER A 36 5.12 -11.41 6.47
C SER A 36 5.59 -10.74 5.17
N ASN A 37 4.85 -10.96 4.07
CA ASN A 37 5.30 -10.58 2.73
C ASN A 37 4.91 -9.15 2.32
N TRP A 38 4.08 -8.50 3.12
CA TRP A 38 3.50 -7.20 2.81
C TRP A 38 3.90 -6.16 3.85
N ILE A 39 4.22 -4.96 3.39
CA ILE A 39 4.37 -3.78 4.25
C ILE A 39 3.27 -2.82 3.88
N MET A 40 2.23 -2.73 4.72
CA MET A 40 1.18 -1.73 4.56
C MET A 40 1.66 -0.38 5.08
N MET A 41 1.27 0.69 4.39
CA MET A 41 1.62 2.06 4.70
C MET A 41 0.37 2.91 4.58
N GLN A 42 0.06 3.70 5.61
CA GLN A 42 -1.09 4.60 5.59
C GLN A 42 -0.73 5.97 5.01
N SER A 43 -1.67 6.62 4.31
CA SER A 43 -1.54 8.04 3.97
C SER A 43 -1.57 8.91 5.22
N THR A 44 -0.67 9.90 5.28
CA THR A 44 -0.67 10.93 6.32
C THR A 44 -1.76 12.00 6.10
N GLY A 45 -2.30 12.07 4.87
CA GLY A 45 -3.18 13.15 4.42
C GLY A 45 -2.44 14.45 4.05
N LEU A 46 -1.10 14.43 4.02
CA LEU A 46 -0.26 15.57 3.65
C LEU A 46 0.31 15.40 2.24
N LEU A 47 0.58 16.53 1.58
CA LEU A 47 1.28 16.58 0.29
C LEU A 47 2.70 17.12 0.49
N ASP A 48 3.65 16.62 -0.29
CA ASP A 48 5.00 17.15 -0.38
C ASP A 48 5.05 18.48 -1.16
N LYS A 49 6.25 19.05 -1.33
CA LYS A 49 6.46 20.30 -2.08
C LYS A 49 6.03 20.24 -3.55
N GLN A 50 5.91 19.03 -4.12
CA GLN A 50 5.52 18.79 -5.51
C GLN A 50 4.04 18.39 -5.63
N GLY A 51 3.29 18.39 -4.52
CA GLY A 51 1.89 18.01 -4.50
C GLY A 51 1.63 16.50 -4.46
N LYS A 52 2.66 15.68 -4.18
CA LYS A 52 2.54 14.23 -4.06
C LYS A 52 2.14 13.84 -2.63
N GLU A 53 1.17 12.93 -2.50
CA GLU A 53 0.73 12.42 -1.20
C GLU A 53 1.84 11.64 -0.47
N VAL A 54 2.00 11.92 0.83
CA VAL A 54 3.01 11.32 1.71
C VAL A 54 2.39 10.19 2.53
N PHE A 55 3.00 9.02 2.47
CA PHE A 55 2.62 7.83 3.20
C PHE A 55 3.66 7.49 4.27
N GLU A 56 3.29 6.64 5.23
CA GLU A 56 4.25 6.08 6.18
C GLU A 56 5.42 5.40 5.46
N GLY A 57 6.64 5.79 5.82
CA GLY A 57 7.88 5.25 5.23
C GLY A 57 8.35 5.93 3.94
N ASP A 58 7.67 6.98 3.46
CA ASP A 58 8.25 7.95 2.51
C ASP A 58 9.34 8.83 3.13
#